data_AF-A0AAE5BVG6-F1
#
_entry.id   AF-A0AAE5BVG6-F1
#
_cell.length_a   1.000
_cell.length_b   1.000
_cell.length_c   1.000
_cell.angle_alpha   90.00
_cell.angle_beta   90.00
_cell.angle_gamma   90.00
#
_symmetry.space_group_name_H-M   'P 1'
#
loop_
_entity.id
_entity.type
_entity.pdbx_description
1 polymer ?
#
loop_
_entity_poly.entity_id
_entity_poly.type
_entity_poly.pdbx_seq_one_letter_code
_entity_poly.pdbx_strand_id
1 'polypeptide(L)'
;MASFGRPLDWPEEEKVALRFILDHAQDLTEKPGPAQDVAMELIAIGLRRALSCPSPATLDRRIASWQAFHRMRNLPSPFSSPLVQQARQKSRRANARPRVPKSPKPVTRDILEALLDTCDDSHRGIRDRSMLMLAFASGGRRRSEVTALNVEDVGLEDFAAKGLVWLRLLETKTTKKDQAPRLPMKGRAARALVHWLDVTKLTSGPLFRPVSLSDRPLPRRLASDALRTILRHRLELAGMPVDFATPHGLRAGFLTQAALDGAPLAAAMKLSLHRSAVQAQKYYADVEISENPATDLLGD
;
A
#
# COMPACT_ATOMS: atom_id res chain seq x y z
N MET A 1 -11.74 19.17 -22.67
CA MET A 1 -12.21 20.52 -23.04
C MET A 1 -12.33 21.35 -21.78
N ALA A 2 -11.23 21.82 -21.18
CA ALA A 2 -11.25 22.27 -19.80
C ALA A 2 -10.55 23.62 -19.64
N SER A 3 -11.28 24.65 -19.20
CA SER A 3 -10.96 26.08 -19.12
C SER A 3 -10.88 26.89 -20.43
N PHE A 4 -10.32 26.35 -21.52
CA PHE A 4 -10.13 27.11 -22.77
C PHE A 4 -11.27 26.99 -23.80
N GLY A 5 -12.37 26.28 -23.48
CA GLY A 5 -13.53 26.13 -24.38
C GLY A 5 -13.28 25.33 -25.68
N ARG A 6 -12.07 24.81 -25.90
CA ARG A 6 -11.68 24.05 -27.09
C ARG A 6 -11.09 22.66 -26.74
N PRO A 7 -11.06 21.71 -27.69
CA PRO A 7 -10.30 20.47 -27.55
C PRO A 7 -8.82 20.74 -27.23
N LEU A 8 -8.16 19.76 -26.60
CA LEU A 8 -6.71 19.81 -26.39
C LEU A 8 -6.01 19.42 -27.69
N ASP A 9 -5.28 20.36 -28.28
CA ASP A 9 -4.34 20.08 -29.36
C ASP A 9 -3.03 19.58 -28.74
N TRP A 10 -2.53 18.44 -29.23
CA TRP A 10 -1.31 17.82 -28.73
C TRP A 10 -0.16 18.01 -29.76
N PRO A 11 1.06 18.36 -29.32
CA PRO A 11 1.42 18.71 -27.95
C PRO A 11 0.80 20.05 -27.55
N GLU A 12 0.34 20.12 -26.30
CA GLU A 12 -0.29 21.31 -25.77
C GLU A 12 0.71 22.45 -25.54
N GLU A 13 0.22 23.68 -25.62
CA GLU A 13 1.01 24.87 -25.33
C GLU A 13 1.39 24.97 -23.84
N GLU A 14 2.52 25.63 -23.55
CA GLU A 14 3.00 25.86 -22.18
C GLU A 14 1.95 26.52 -21.26
N LYS A 15 1.17 27.46 -21.81
CA LYS A 15 0.08 28.13 -21.09
C LYS A 15 -1.00 27.16 -20.59
N VAL A 16 -1.22 26.06 -21.31
CA VAL A 16 -2.19 25.02 -20.94
C VAL A 16 -1.68 24.23 -19.75
N ALA A 17 -0.40 23.83 -19.77
CA ALA A 17 0.24 23.14 -18.65
C ALA A 17 0.32 24.03 -17.39
N LEU A 18 0.62 25.32 -17.56
CA LEU A 18 0.63 26.29 -16.48
C LEU A 18 -0.76 26.45 -15.85
N ARG A 19 -1.80 26.62 -16.68
CA ARG A 19 -3.19 26.71 -16.22
C ARG A 19 -3.62 25.46 -15.49
N PHE A 20 -3.28 24.28 -16.02
CA PHE A 20 -3.54 23.00 -15.37
C PHE A 20 -2.98 22.95 -13.95
N ILE A 21 -1.72 23.36 -13.74
CA ILE A 21 -1.10 23.41 -12.41
C ILE A 21 -1.89 24.34 -11.48
N LEU A 22 -2.16 25.57 -11.92
CA LEU A 22 -2.84 26.57 -11.10
C LEU A 22 -4.24 26.12 -10.67
N ASP A 23 -5.03 25.58 -11.61
CA ASP A 23 -6.40 25.10 -11.34
C ASP A 23 -6.41 23.87 -10.42
N HIS A 24 -5.37 23.04 -10.47
CA HIS A 24 -5.25 21.83 -9.67
C HIS A 24 -4.49 22.05 -8.35
N ALA A 25 -3.90 23.23 -8.14
CA ALA A 25 -3.15 23.59 -6.94
C ALA A 25 -3.87 24.60 -6.05
N GLN A 26 -5.18 24.76 -6.22
CA GLN A 26 -5.98 25.64 -5.38
C GLN A 26 -7.25 24.95 -4.88
N ASP A 27 -7.79 25.49 -3.79
CA ASP A 27 -9.14 25.16 -3.36
C ASP A 27 -10.15 25.86 -4.26
N LEU A 28 -11.11 25.10 -4.77
CA LEU A 28 -12.13 25.60 -5.69
C LEU A 28 -13.51 25.69 -5.03
N THR A 29 -13.65 25.40 -3.74
CA THR A 29 -14.96 25.30 -3.07
C THR A 29 -15.78 26.60 -3.15
N GLU A 30 -15.12 27.74 -2.95
CA GLU A 30 -15.76 29.07 -2.97
C GLU A 30 -15.20 29.95 -4.10
N LYS A 31 -14.81 29.33 -5.22
CA LYS A 31 -14.20 30.03 -6.37
C LYS A 31 -14.96 29.73 -7.65
N PRO A 32 -16.14 30.35 -7.87
CA PRO A 32 -16.91 30.13 -9.07
C PRO A 32 -16.12 30.52 -10.33
N GLY A 33 -16.31 29.74 -11.38
CA GLY A 33 -15.70 29.97 -12.68
C GLY A 33 -15.18 28.69 -13.34
N PRO A 34 -14.51 28.81 -14.51
CA PRO A 34 -14.25 27.68 -15.41
C PRO A 34 -13.47 26.52 -14.77
N ALA A 35 -12.62 26.80 -13.79
CA ALA A 35 -11.86 25.77 -13.07
C ALA A 35 -12.74 24.94 -12.13
N GLN A 36 -13.70 25.58 -11.45
CA GLN A 36 -14.65 24.92 -10.58
C GLN A 36 -15.65 24.10 -11.41
N ASP A 37 -16.15 24.65 -12.52
CA ASP A 37 -17.09 23.98 -13.43
C ASP A 37 -16.50 22.66 -13.95
N VAL A 38 -15.28 22.72 -14.49
CA VAL A 38 -14.53 21.53 -14.92
C VAL A 38 -14.32 20.56 -13.75
N ALA A 39 -14.01 21.07 -12.55
CA ALA A 39 -13.82 20.22 -11.39
C ALA A 39 -15.11 19.49 -11.00
N MET A 40 -16.27 20.14 -11.09
CA MET A 40 -17.59 19.55 -10.83
C MET A 40 -17.92 18.47 -11.87
N GLU A 41 -17.67 18.73 -13.15
CA GLU A 41 -17.81 17.72 -14.21
C GLU A 41 -16.93 16.49 -13.94
N LEU A 42 -15.65 16.70 -13.62
CA LEU A 42 -14.72 15.62 -13.29
C LEU A 42 -15.15 14.84 -12.05
N ILE A 43 -15.82 15.48 -11.09
CA ILE A 43 -16.39 14.80 -9.91
C ILE A 43 -17.59 13.94 -10.33
N ALA A 44 -18.48 14.47 -11.16
CA ALA A 44 -19.66 13.75 -11.65
C ALA A 44 -19.29 12.46 -12.40
N ILE A 45 -18.20 12.47 -13.17
CA ILE A 45 -17.70 11.28 -13.89
C ILE A 45 -16.66 10.46 -13.09
N GLY A 46 -16.45 10.77 -11.81
CA GLY A 46 -15.58 10.00 -10.90
C GLY A 46 -14.06 10.16 -11.13
N LEU A 47 -13.63 11.12 -11.95
CA LEU A 47 -12.22 11.40 -12.22
C LEU A 47 -11.56 12.36 -11.20
N ARG A 48 -12.39 13.06 -10.40
CA ARG A 48 -11.96 13.90 -9.26
C ARG A 48 -12.82 13.57 -8.04
N ARG A 49 -12.25 13.71 -6.83
CA ARG A 49 -12.95 13.39 -5.57
C ARG A 49 -13.72 14.56 -4.97
N ALA A 50 -13.14 15.76 -4.98
CA ALA A 50 -13.69 16.94 -4.31
C ALA A 50 -13.11 18.23 -4.91
N LEU A 51 -13.76 19.36 -4.65
CA LEU A 51 -13.31 20.70 -5.07
C LEU A 51 -12.09 21.18 -4.27
N SER A 52 -11.93 20.69 -3.04
CA SER A 52 -10.79 20.99 -2.18
C SER A 52 -9.44 20.78 -2.89
N CYS A 53 -8.44 21.58 -2.52
CA CYS A 53 -7.11 21.43 -3.11
C CYS A 53 -6.56 20.00 -2.87
N PRO A 54 -6.10 19.29 -3.91
CA PRO A 54 -5.48 17.98 -3.74
C PRO A 54 -4.12 18.10 -3.04
N SER A 55 -3.60 16.98 -2.53
CA SER A 55 -2.23 16.95 -1.98
C SER A 55 -1.19 17.20 -3.09
N PRO A 56 -0.01 17.74 -2.76
CA PRO A 56 1.08 17.91 -3.73
C PRO A 56 1.41 16.61 -4.49
N ALA A 57 1.40 15.47 -3.81
CA ALA A 57 1.63 14.16 -4.43
C ALA A 57 0.55 13.75 -5.44
N THR A 58 -0.70 14.17 -5.21
CA THR A 58 -1.80 13.93 -6.15
C THR A 58 -1.64 14.77 -7.42
N LEU A 59 -1.25 16.04 -7.29
CA LEU A 59 -0.91 16.89 -8.44
C LEU A 59 0.27 16.30 -9.23
N ASP A 60 1.35 15.92 -8.53
CA ASP A 60 2.54 15.30 -9.13
C ASP A 60 2.19 14.04 -9.92
N ARG A 61 1.27 13.21 -9.40
CA ARG A 61 0.79 12.02 -10.11
C ARG A 61 0.02 12.37 -11.39
N ARG A 62 -0.81 13.41 -11.37
CA ARG A 62 -1.55 13.85 -12.57
C ARG A 62 -0.60 14.38 -13.65
N ILE A 63 0.40 15.18 -13.25
CA ILE A 63 1.47 15.66 -14.15
C ILE A 63 2.25 14.48 -14.73
N ALA A 64 2.58 13.47 -13.92
CA ALA A 64 3.29 12.29 -14.38
C ALA A 64 2.49 11.50 -15.45
N SER A 65 1.16 11.47 -15.36
CA SER A 65 0.30 10.88 -16.39
C SER A 65 0.39 11.64 -17.72
N TRP A 66 0.42 12.98 -17.69
CA TRP A 66 0.65 13.79 -18.89
C TRP A 66 2.03 13.53 -19.48
N GLN A 67 3.08 13.59 -18.66
CA GLN A 67 4.45 13.30 -19.11
C GLN A 67 4.61 11.87 -19.65
N ALA A 68 3.87 10.89 -19.11
CA ALA A 68 3.83 9.54 -19.66
C ALA A 68 3.17 9.51 -21.05
N PHE A 69 2.04 10.20 -21.24
CA PHE A 69 1.39 10.30 -22.54
C PHE A 69 2.29 10.96 -23.59
N HIS A 70 2.93 12.07 -23.24
CA HIS A 70 3.94 12.74 -24.09
C HIS A 70 5.03 11.77 -24.53
N ARG A 71 5.63 11.03 -23.59
CA ARG A 71 6.66 10.03 -23.91
C ARG A 71 6.13 8.90 -24.82
N MET A 72 4.92 8.40 -24.57
CA MET A 72 4.31 7.34 -25.39
C MET A 72 4.04 7.80 -26.82
N ARG A 73 3.76 9.10 -27.02
CA ARG A 73 3.52 9.72 -28.34
C ARG A 73 4.77 10.33 -28.95
N ASN A 74 5.92 10.21 -28.28
CA ASN A 74 7.19 10.86 -28.66
C ASN A 74 7.06 12.39 -28.85
N LEU A 75 6.28 13.04 -27.98
CA LEU A 75 6.03 14.47 -27.99
C LEU A 75 6.87 15.21 -26.91
N PRO A 76 7.28 16.46 -27.18
CA PRO A 76 7.91 17.30 -26.17
C PRO A 76 6.89 17.69 -25.08
N SER A 77 7.24 17.49 -23.82
CA SER A 77 6.36 17.81 -22.70
C SER A 77 6.56 19.26 -22.24
N PRO A 78 5.51 20.10 -22.17
CA PRO A 78 5.64 21.47 -21.65
C PRO A 78 5.95 21.51 -20.15
N PHE A 79 5.80 20.40 -19.43
CA PHE A 79 6.17 20.29 -18.01
C PHE A 79 7.69 20.31 -17.76
N SER A 80 8.51 20.25 -18.81
CA SER A 80 9.95 20.47 -18.69
C SER A 80 10.34 21.96 -18.75
N SER A 81 9.45 22.88 -19.12
CA SER A 81 9.79 24.30 -19.21
C SER A 81 10.15 24.89 -17.84
N PRO A 82 11.11 25.84 -17.76
CA PRO A 82 11.48 26.46 -16.49
C PRO A 82 10.30 27.12 -15.74
N LEU A 83 9.41 27.81 -16.47
CA LEU A 83 8.27 28.50 -15.88
C LEU A 83 7.26 27.51 -15.28
N VAL A 84 6.94 26.43 -15.99
CA VAL A 84 6.01 25.39 -15.51
C VAL A 84 6.61 24.63 -14.31
N GLN A 85 7.91 24.36 -14.33
CA GLN A 85 8.62 23.79 -13.18
C GLN A 85 8.58 24.71 -11.96
N GLN A 86 8.81 26.02 -12.15
CA GLN A 86 8.76 27.00 -11.06
C GLN A 86 7.34 27.11 -10.48
N ALA A 87 6.32 27.16 -11.35
CA ALA A 87 4.92 27.19 -10.92
C ALA A 87 4.54 25.93 -10.14
N ARG A 88 5.00 24.75 -10.57
CA ARG A 88 4.84 23.49 -9.84
C ARG A 88 5.50 23.57 -8.47
N GLN A 89 6.73 24.05 -8.38
CA GLN A 89 7.46 24.15 -7.11
C GLN A 89 6.77 25.10 -6.12
N LYS A 90 6.35 26.29 -6.59
CA LYS A 90 5.58 27.25 -5.78
C LYS A 90 4.27 26.64 -5.30
N SER A 91 3.53 25.97 -6.19
CA SER A 91 2.29 25.26 -5.87
C SER A 91 2.48 24.17 -4.82
N ARG A 92 3.59 23.40 -4.90
CA ARG A 92 3.92 22.38 -3.90
C ARG A 92 4.23 22.99 -2.53
N ARG A 93 4.91 24.14 -2.48
CA ARG A 93 5.21 24.86 -1.24
C ARG A 93 3.96 25.47 -0.61
N ALA A 94 3.14 26.16 -1.40
CA ALA A 94 1.89 26.76 -0.93
C ALA A 94 0.91 25.71 -0.39
N ASN A 95 0.88 24.51 -1.00
CA ASN A 95 0.03 23.40 -0.56
C ASN A 95 0.79 22.36 0.26
N ALA A 96 1.92 22.74 0.86
CA ALA A 96 2.63 21.84 1.76
C ALA A 96 1.71 21.48 2.92
N ARG A 97 1.61 20.20 3.23
CA ARG A 97 0.81 19.68 4.34
C ARG A 97 1.69 18.81 5.22
N PRO A 98 1.41 18.75 6.54
CA PRO A 98 2.03 17.77 7.40
C PRO A 98 1.86 16.37 6.81
N ARG A 99 2.92 15.58 6.88
CA ARG A 99 2.89 14.23 6.33
C ARG A 99 2.05 13.34 7.24
N VAL A 100 0.86 12.98 6.79
CA VAL A 100 -0.01 12.03 7.50
C VAL A 100 0.41 10.58 7.16
N PRO A 101 0.59 9.70 8.15
CA PRO A 101 0.80 8.28 7.93
C PRO A 101 -0.32 7.64 7.10
N LYS A 102 0.00 6.59 6.32
CA LYS A 102 -1.02 5.87 5.53
C LYS A 102 -1.90 4.91 6.36
N SER A 103 -1.53 4.67 7.61
CA SER A 103 -2.31 3.96 8.61
C SER A 103 -2.27 4.78 9.89
N PRO A 104 -3.39 4.95 10.62
CA PRO A 104 -3.38 5.69 11.88
C PRO A 104 -2.44 5.07 12.90
N LYS A 105 -2.47 3.74 13.04
CA LYS A 105 -1.55 2.98 13.90
C LYS A 105 -0.87 1.81 13.16
N PRO A 106 0.32 1.39 13.61
CA PRO A 106 0.92 0.11 13.23
C PRO A 106 0.12 -1.04 13.83
N VAL A 107 0.13 -2.20 13.18
CA VAL A 107 -0.40 -3.47 13.72
C VAL A 107 0.80 -4.26 14.26
N THR A 108 1.22 -3.96 15.49
CA THR A 108 2.30 -4.67 16.21
C THR A 108 1.85 -6.08 16.63
N ARG A 109 2.75 -6.86 17.24
CA ARG A 109 2.47 -8.28 17.58
C ARG A 109 1.25 -8.43 18.49
N ASP A 110 1.15 -7.64 19.53
CA ASP A 110 0.01 -7.60 20.46
C ASP A 110 -1.33 -7.36 19.74
N ILE A 111 -1.38 -6.35 18.85
CA ILE A 111 -2.57 -6.05 18.05
C ILE A 111 -2.85 -7.21 17.09
N LEU A 112 -1.82 -7.77 16.44
CA LEU A 112 -1.98 -8.91 15.54
C LEU A 112 -2.57 -10.11 16.29
N GLU A 113 -2.05 -10.47 17.47
CA GLU A 113 -2.58 -11.59 18.26
C GLU A 113 -4.05 -11.34 18.63
N ALA A 114 -4.43 -10.14 19.08
CA ALA A 114 -5.83 -9.80 19.35
C ALA A 114 -6.74 -9.99 18.12
N LEU A 115 -6.25 -9.68 16.92
CA LEU A 115 -7.00 -9.96 15.68
C LEU A 115 -7.09 -11.46 15.39
N LEU A 116 -6.02 -12.22 15.61
CA LEU A 116 -5.97 -13.66 15.36
C LEU A 116 -6.86 -14.44 16.33
N ASP A 117 -7.03 -13.97 17.56
CA ASP A 117 -7.91 -14.55 18.58
C ASP A 117 -9.40 -14.49 18.17
N THR A 118 -9.77 -13.53 17.31
CA THR A 118 -11.13 -13.47 16.74
C THR A 118 -11.37 -14.46 15.60
N CYS A 119 -10.32 -15.09 15.08
CA CYS A 119 -10.42 -16.02 13.96
C CYS A 119 -10.81 -17.40 14.48
N ASP A 120 -11.97 -17.90 14.06
CA ASP A 120 -12.51 -19.22 14.38
C ASP A 120 -11.98 -20.31 13.42
N ASP A 121 -12.45 -21.54 13.62
CA ASP A 121 -12.04 -22.71 12.81
C ASP A 121 -12.91 -22.90 11.55
N SER A 122 -13.78 -21.94 11.24
CA SER A 122 -14.46 -21.83 9.94
C SER A 122 -13.44 -21.58 8.82
N HIS A 123 -13.75 -21.93 7.57
CA HIS A 123 -12.92 -21.57 6.43
C HIS A 123 -12.67 -20.05 6.33
N ARG A 124 -13.64 -19.22 6.75
CA ARG A 124 -13.47 -17.77 6.86
C ARG A 124 -12.43 -17.40 7.92
N GLY A 125 -12.51 -17.97 9.12
CA GLY A 125 -11.56 -17.76 10.19
C GLY A 125 -10.15 -18.24 9.84
N ILE A 126 -10.02 -19.46 9.33
CA ILE A 126 -8.75 -20.04 8.88
C ILE A 126 -8.13 -19.20 7.76
N ARG A 127 -8.93 -18.76 6.77
CA ARG A 127 -8.45 -17.86 5.70
C ARG A 127 -7.92 -16.56 6.28
N ASP A 128 -8.68 -15.91 7.15
CA ASP A 128 -8.32 -14.59 7.68
C ASP A 128 -7.08 -14.68 8.57
N ARG A 129 -6.98 -15.70 9.43
CA ARG A 129 -5.80 -16.03 10.24
C ARG A 129 -4.57 -16.20 9.35
N SER A 130 -4.67 -17.08 8.34
CA SER A 130 -3.60 -17.34 7.39
C SER A 130 -3.18 -16.09 6.61
N MET A 131 -4.14 -15.30 6.13
CA MET A 131 -3.91 -14.09 5.34
C MET A 131 -3.26 -12.97 6.15
N LEU A 132 -3.70 -12.72 7.39
CA LEU A 132 -3.12 -11.72 8.29
C LEU A 132 -1.70 -12.11 8.70
N MET A 133 -1.48 -13.37 9.09
CA MET A 133 -0.16 -13.87 9.46
C MET A 133 0.81 -13.83 8.27
N LEU A 134 0.37 -14.24 7.08
CA LEU A 134 1.19 -14.14 5.86
C LEU A 134 1.56 -12.69 5.58
N ALA A 135 0.59 -11.78 5.61
CA ALA A 135 0.82 -10.37 5.32
C ALA A 135 1.86 -9.76 6.27
N PHE A 136 1.80 -10.10 7.56
CA PHE A 136 2.75 -9.63 8.56
C PHE A 136 4.11 -10.33 8.43
N ALA A 137 4.15 -11.66 8.57
CA ALA A 137 5.38 -12.45 8.72
C ALA A 137 6.26 -12.49 7.47
N SER A 138 5.69 -12.31 6.27
CA SER A 138 6.48 -12.19 5.03
C SER A 138 7.02 -10.76 4.79
N GLY A 139 7.09 -9.93 5.83
CA GLY A 139 7.70 -8.60 5.81
C GLY A 139 6.71 -7.46 5.59
N GLY A 140 5.48 -7.56 6.07
CA GLY A 140 4.51 -6.46 5.95
C GLY A 140 4.06 -6.20 4.51
N ARG A 141 3.52 -7.23 3.84
CA ARG A 141 3.09 -7.18 2.43
C ARG A 141 1.97 -6.20 2.20
N ARG A 142 1.96 -5.61 1.01
CA ARG A 142 0.87 -4.73 0.56
C ARG A 142 -0.37 -5.59 0.30
N ARG A 143 -1.56 -5.03 0.55
CA ARG A 143 -2.84 -5.71 0.29
C ARG A 143 -2.92 -6.35 -1.10
N SER A 144 -2.46 -5.65 -2.13
CA SER A 144 -2.51 -6.12 -3.51
C SER A 144 -1.56 -7.27 -3.76
N GLU A 145 -0.39 -7.29 -3.10
CA GLU A 145 0.57 -8.39 -3.20
C GLU A 145 -0.05 -9.65 -2.59
N VAL A 146 -0.67 -9.55 -1.41
CA VAL A 146 -1.31 -10.67 -0.72
C VAL A 146 -2.50 -11.23 -1.53
N THR A 147 -3.39 -10.36 -2.03
CA THR A 147 -4.58 -10.81 -2.79
C THR A 147 -4.23 -11.37 -4.17
N ALA A 148 -3.05 -11.02 -4.71
CA ALA A 148 -2.64 -11.45 -6.03
C ALA A 148 -1.96 -12.84 -6.03
N LEU A 149 -1.41 -13.29 -4.90
CA LEU A 149 -0.77 -14.61 -4.78
C LEU A 149 -1.65 -15.75 -5.31
N ASN A 150 -1.00 -16.69 -5.96
CA ASN A 150 -1.57 -17.98 -6.32
C ASN A 150 -0.92 -19.12 -5.54
N VAL A 151 -1.50 -20.32 -5.59
CA VAL A 151 -0.92 -21.53 -4.99
C VAL A 151 0.46 -21.82 -5.58
N GLU A 152 0.66 -21.58 -6.88
CA GLU A 152 1.95 -21.81 -7.57
C GLU A 152 3.06 -20.86 -7.12
N ASP A 153 2.72 -19.82 -6.36
CA ASP A 153 3.68 -18.90 -5.75
C ASP A 153 4.18 -19.39 -4.38
N VAL A 154 3.66 -20.52 -3.88
CA VAL A 154 3.98 -21.12 -2.59
C VAL A 154 4.86 -22.36 -2.78
N GLY A 155 6.12 -22.28 -2.37
CA GLY A 155 7.04 -23.42 -2.30
C GLY A 155 7.01 -24.08 -0.92
N LEU A 156 6.69 -25.37 -0.89
CA LEU A 156 6.59 -26.20 0.32
C LEU A 156 7.71 -27.24 0.45
N GLU A 157 8.71 -27.23 -0.44
CA GLU A 157 9.77 -28.23 -0.52
C GLU A 157 10.59 -28.38 0.77
N ASP A 158 10.75 -27.31 1.54
CA ASP A 158 11.47 -27.30 2.82
C ASP A 158 10.52 -27.38 4.04
N PHE A 159 9.20 -27.46 3.83
CA PHE A 159 8.25 -27.33 4.94
C PHE A 159 8.32 -28.52 5.90
N ALA A 160 8.34 -29.75 5.38
CA ALA A 160 8.37 -30.97 6.21
C ALA A 160 9.65 -31.04 7.06
N ALA A 161 10.80 -30.68 6.50
CA ALA A 161 12.09 -30.81 7.18
C ALA A 161 12.45 -29.60 8.07
N LYS A 162 12.06 -28.37 7.66
CA LYS A 162 12.54 -27.12 8.29
C LYS A 162 11.40 -26.19 8.73
N GLY A 163 10.14 -26.56 8.52
CA GLY A 163 8.98 -25.70 8.76
C GLY A 163 9.01 -24.41 7.92
N LEU A 164 9.67 -24.46 6.76
CA LEU A 164 9.94 -23.30 5.90
C LEU A 164 9.05 -23.32 4.66
N VAL A 165 8.34 -22.21 4.44
CA VAL A 165 7.59 -21.93 3.22
C VAL A 165 8.29 -20.81 2.45
N TRP A 166 8.38 -20.96 1.14
CA TRP A 166 8.91 -19.95 0.25
C TRP A 166 7.78 -19.26 -0.51
N LEU A 167 7.70 -17.93 -0.42
CA LEU A 167 6.75 -17.15 -1.20
C LEU A 167 7.46 -16.46 -2.36
N ARG A 168 6.91 -16.61 -3.56
CA ARG A 168 7.33 -15.86 -4.75
C ARG A 168 6.34 -14.73 -4.98
N LEU A 169 6.78 -13.48 -4.82
CA LEU A 169 5.89 -12.36 -5.13
C LEU A 169 5.72 -12.24 -6.65
N LEU A 170 4.50 -11.91 -7.06
CA LEU A 170 4.14 -11.76 -8.47
C LEU A 170 4.91 -10.66 -9.18
N GLU A 171 5.00 -10.87 -10.50
CA GLU A 171 5.61 -10.01 -11.51
C GLU A 171 5.38 -8.51 -11.30
N THR A 172 6.44 -7.74 -11.51
CA THR A 172 6.26 -6.39 -12.04
C THR A 172 6.57 -6.43 -13.52
N LYS A 173 6.03 -5.49 -14.32
CA LYS A 173 6.34 -5.34 -15.77
C LYS A 173 7.84 -5.33 -16.10
N THR A 174 8.71 -5.19 -15.09
CA THR A 174 10.17 -5.08 -15.19
C THR A 174 10.94 -6.25 -14.56
N THR A 175 10.28 -7.29 -14.03
CA THR A 175 10.98 -8.41 -13.34
C THR A 175 10.35 -9.75 -13.72
N LYS A 176 11.10 -10.56 -14.45
CA LYS A 176 10.73 -11.93 -14.84
C LYS A 176 10.66 -12.85 -13.59
N LYS A 177 9.88 -13.93 -13.68
CA LYS A 177 9.56 -14.86 -12.57
C LYS A 177 10.78 -15.56 -11.93
N ASP A 178 11.89 -15.64 -12.65
CA ASP A 178 13.20 -16.16 -12.23
C ASP A 178 14.03 -15.15 -11.41
N GLN A 179 13.70 -13.86 -11.49
CA GLN A 179 14.38 -12.77 -10.79
C GLN A 179 13.59 -12.24 -9.59
N ALA A 180 12.36 -12.71 -9.39
CA ALA A 180 11.52 -12.29 -8.28
C ALA A 180 12.10 -12.81 -6.93
N PRO A 181 12.23 -11.96 -5.91
CA PRO A 181 12.77 -12.38 -4.62
C PRO A 181 11.88 -13.46 -4.00
N ARG A 182 12.49 -14.59 -3.63
CA ARG A 182 11.88 -15.62 -2.82
C ARG A 182 11.95 -15.22 -1.36
N LEU A 183 10.79 -15.16 -0.70
CA LEU A 183 10.69 -14.72 0.69
C LEU A 183 10.47 -15.93 1.59
N PRO A 184 11.34 -16.13 2.60
CA PRO A 184 11.15 -17.20 3.56
C PRO A 184 10.08 -16.82 4.57
N MET A 185 9.24 -17.79 4.95
CA MET A 185 8.27 -17.69 6.03
C MET A 185 8.33 -18.97 6.87
N LYS A 186 8.41 -18.84 8.20
CA LYS A 186 8.52 -19.96 9.15
C LYS A 186 7.49 -19.84 10.28
N GLY A 187 7.44 -20.86 11.14
CA GLY A 187 6.71 -20.82 12.40
C GLY A 187 5.19 -20.83 12.23
N ARG A 188 4.46 -20.12 13.10
CA ARG A 188 2.99 -20.12 13.10
C ARG A 188 2.39 -19.65 11.77
N ALA A 189 2.99 -18.65 11.11
CA ALA A 189 2.51 -18.14 9.83
C ALA A 189 2.64 -19.18 8.70
N ALA A 190 3.76 -19.90 8.64
CA ALA A 190 3.96 -21.01 7.70
C ALA A 190 2.92 -22.12 7.92
N ARG A 191 2.71 -22.53 9.17
CA ARG A 191 1.72 -23.54 9.53
C ARG A 191 0.29 -23.12 9.21
N ALA A 192 -0.08 -21.86 9.46
CA ALA A 192 -1.41 -21.33 9.14
C ALA A 192 -1.67 -21.31 7.61
N LEU A 193 -0.63 -21.02 6.81
CA LEU A 193 -0.72 -21.11 5.35
C LEU A 193 -0.93 -22.55 4.87
N VAL A 194 -0.12 -23.48 5.38
CA VAL A 194 -0.26 -24.90 5.02
C VAL A 194 -1.60 -25.44 5.47
N HIS A 195 -2.06 -25.11 6.68
CA HIS A 195 -3.37 -25.51 7.17
C HIS A 195 -4.51 -25.00 6.27
N TRP A 196 -4.44 -23.75 5.79
CA TRP A 196 -5.40 -23.23 4.81
C TRP A 196 -5.40 -24.06 3.51
N LEU A 197 -4.23 -24.38 2.96
CA LEU A 197 -4.13 -25.23 1.77
C LEU A 197 -4.69 -26.64 2.03
N ASP A 198 -4.43 -27.21 3.20
CA ASP A 198 -4.86 -28.55 3.58
C ASP A 198 -6.37 -28.66 3.75
N VAL A 199 -7.03 -27.69 4.39
CA VAL A 199 -8.49 -27.75 4.59
C VAL A 199 -9.26 -27.44 3.30
N THR A 200 -8.69 -26.60 2.43
CA THR A 200 -9.35 -26.22 1.17
C THR A 200 -8.99 -27.12 -0.01
N LYS A 201 -7.97 -27.97 0.12
CA LYS A 201 -7.44 -28.84 -0.93
C LYS A 201 -7.09 -28.09 -2.21
N LEU A 202 -6.65 -26.84 -2.09
CA LEU A 202 -6.30 -26.01 -3.23
C LEU A 202 -4.97 -26.46 -3.84
N THR A 203 -5.02 -26.82 -5.12
CA THR A 203 -3.84 -27.24 -5.89
C THR A 203 -3.37 -26.19 -6.91
N SER A 204 -4.22 -25.22 -7.26
CA SER A 204 -3.90 -24.19 -8.27
C SER A 204 -4.73 -22.91 -8.13
N GLY A 205 -4.27 -21.84 -8.81
CA GLY A 205 -4.99 -20.58 -8.94
C GLY A 205 -4.93 -19.71 -7.67
N PRO A 206 -5.89 -18.80 -7.45
CA PRO A 206 -5.83 -17.83 -6.35
C PRO A 206 -5.65 -18.47 -4.98
N LEU A 207 -4.61 -18.04 -4.26
CA LEU A 207 -4.23 -18.59 -2.96
C LEU A 207 -5.33 -18.33 -1.91
N PHE A 208 -5.79 -17.09 -1.84
CA PHE A 208 -6.91 -16.70 -1.00
C PHE A 208 -8.15 -16.44 -1.84
N ARG A 209 -9.26 -17.06 -1.42
CA ARG A 209 -10.55 -17.05 -2.12
C ARG A 209 -11.64 -16.47 -1.21
N PRO A 210 -12.66 -15.81 -1.77
CA PRO A 210 -13.86 -15.47 -1.00
C PRO A 210 -14.50 -16.76 -0.45
N VAL A 211 -15.08 -16.68 0.74
CA VAL A 211 -15.80 -17.78 1.39
C VAL A 211 -17.27 -17.39 1.44
N SER A 212 -18.15 -18.28 0.98
CA SER A 212 -19.61 -18.08 0.97
C SER A 212 -20.19 -17.98 2.38
N LEU A 213 -21.49 -17.71 2.49
CA LEU A 213 -22.21 -17.78 3.77
C LEU A 213 -22.31 -19.21 4.31
N SER A 214 -22.32 -20.20 3.42
CA SER A 214 -22.28 -21.63 3.76
C SER A 214 -20.86 -22.15 4.03
N ASP A 215 -19.92 -21.25 4.37
CA ASP A 215 -18.52 -21.53 4.66
C ASP A 215 -17.75 -22.31 3.56
N ARG A 216 -18.04 -22.05 2.27
CA ARG A 216 -17.34 -22.70 1.15
C ARG A 216 -16.42 -21.72 0.40
N PRO A 217 -15.14 -22.05 0.18
CA PRO A 217 -14.27 -21.28 -0.70
C PRO A 217 -14.79 -21.25 -2.14
N LEU A 218 -14.91 -20.06 -2.72
CA LEU A 218 -15.41 -19.85 -4.08
C LEU A 218 -14.27 -19.89 -5.11
N PRO A 219 -14.48 -20.38 -6.35
CA PRO A 219 -13.44 -20.55 -7.36
C PRO A 219 -13.08 -19.23 -8.07
N ARG A 220 -12.84 -18.16 -7.30
CA ARG A 220 -12.45 -16.84 -7.82
C ARG A 220 -11.50 -16.13 -6.87
N ARG A 221 -10.77 -15.15 -7.39
CA ARG A 221 -9.86 -14.32 -6.59
C ARG A 221 -10.63 -13.39 -5.66
N LEU A 222 -10.05 -13.12 -4.48
CA LEU A 222 -10.48 -12.00 -3.65
C LEU A 222 -10.34 -10.66 -4.40
N ALA A 223 -11.22 -9.71 -4.12
CA ALA A 223 -11.04 -8.35 -4.60
C ALA A 223 -9.72 -7.77 -4.06
N SER A 224 -9.09 -6.85 -4.80
CA SER A 224 -7.80 -6.25 -4.42
C SER A 224 -7.84 -5.46 -3.11
N ASP A 225 -9.04 -5.08 -2.64
CA ASP A 225 -9.25 -4.43 -1.34
C ASP A 225 -9.77 -5.37 -0.24
N ALA A 226 -9.90 -6.67 -0.51
CA ALA A 226 -10.49 -7.62 0.45
C ALA A 226 -9.75 -7.66 1.79
N LEU A 227 -8.42 -7.54 1.80
CA LEU A 227 -7.63 -7.48 3.04
C LEU A 227 -8.05 -6.32 3.95
N ARG A 228 -8.45 -5.18 3.37
CA ARG A 228 -8.94 -4.04 4.15
C ARG A 228 -10.26 -4.36 4.83
N THR A 229 -11.18 -4.98 4.09
CA THR A 229 -12.49 -5.40 4.63
C THR A 229 -12.32 -6.45 5.72
N ILE A 230 -11.43 -7.43 5.51
CA ILE A 230 -11.10 -8.46 6.51
C ILE A 230 -10.51 -7.82 7.76
N LEU A 231 -9.47 -6.98 7.62
CA LEU A 231 -8.84 -6.31 8.75
C LEU A 231 -9.84 -5.47 9.56
N ARG A 232 -10.71 -4.73 8.87
CA ARG A 232 -11.76 -3.93 9.52
C ARG A 232 -12.70 -4.79 10.36
N HIS A 233 -13.18 -5.89 9.78
CA HIS A 233 -14.07 -6.81 10.47
C HIS A 233 -13.39 -7.46 11.69
N ARG A 234 -12.11 -7.85 11.56
CA ARG A 234 -11.34 -8.43 12.67
C ARG A 234 -11.05 -7.41 13.77
N LEU A 235 -10.83 -6.13 13.42
CA LEU A 235 -10.70 -5.05 14.41
C LEU A 235 -11.99 -4.88 15.22
N GLU A 236 -13.14 -4.87 14.55
CA GLU A 236 -14.45 -4.77 15.19
C GLU A 236 -14.70 -5.93 16.16
N LEU A 237 -14.43 -7.17 15.73
CA LEU A 237 -14.56 -8.36 16.58
C LEU A 237 -13.57 -8.34 17.77
N ALA A 238 -12.42 -7.69 17.62
CA ALA A 238 -11.44 -7.53 18.69
C ALA A 238 -11.76 -6.35 19.63
N GLY A 239 -12.93 -5.71 19.49
CA GLY A 239 -13.34 -4.56 20.31
C GLY A 239 -12.57 -3.27 20.00
N MET A 240 -11.91 -3.18 18.84
CA MET A 240 -11.14 -2.01 18.42
C MET A 240 -11.92 -1.16 17.42
N PRO A 241 -11.66 0.16 17.33
CA PRO A 241 -12.24 1.01 16.29
C PRO A 241 -11.95 0.47 14.88
N VAL A 242 -12.96 0.45 14.01
CA VAL A 242 -12.88 -0.06 12.62
C VAL A 242 -11.88 0.69 11.72
N ASP A 243 -11.43 1.86 12.15
CA ASP A 243 -10.44 2.71 11.49
C ASP A 243 -9.09 2.77 12.24
N PHE A 244 -8.92 2.00 13.31
CA PHE A 244 -7.70 1.92 14.10
C PHE A 244 -6.45 1.65 13.25
N ALA A 245 -6.55 0.73 12.29
CA ALA A 245 -5.49 0.43 11.34
C ALA A 245 -6.02 0.18 9.92
N THR A 246 -5.18 0.44 8.93
CA THR A 246 -5.39 0.02 7.53
C THR A 246 -4.44 -1.13 7.19
N PRO A 247 -4.55 -1.79 6.02
CA PRO A 247 -3.55 -2.77 5.61
C PRO A 247 -2.11 -2.24 5.57
N HIS A 248 -1.90 -0.91 5.49
CA HIS A 248 -0.57 -0.35 5.64
C HIS A 248 -0.02 -0.45 7.07
N GLY A 249 -0.90 -0.53 8.06
CA GLY A 249 -0.59 -0.79 9.46
C GLY A 249 0.11 -2.13 9.67
N LEU A 250 -0.22 -3.18 8.90
CA LEU A 250 0.53 -4.46 8.92
C LEU A 250 1.98 -4.29 8.47
N ARG A 251 2.24 -3.39 7.51
CA ARG A 251 3.60 -3.09 7.05
C ARG A 251 4.40 -2.27 8.04
N ALA A 252 3.76 -1.22 8.58
CA ALA A 252 4.34 -0.42 9.64
C ALA A 252 4.65 -1.30 10.86
N GLY A 253 3.67 -2.09 11.29
CA GLY A 253 3.76 -3.01 12.42
C GLY A 253 4.83 -4.08 12.28
N PHE A 254 5.04 -4.65 11.09
CA PHE A 254 6.17 -5.56 10.87
C PHE A 254 7.52 -4.87 11.15
N LEU A 255 7.73 -3.66 10.64
CA LEU A 255 9.00 -2.94 10.83
C LEU A 255 9.16 -2.44 12.27
N THR A 256 8.10 -1.91 12.87
CA THR A 256 8.10 -1.48 14.28
C THR A 256 8.34 -2.67 15.20
N GLN A 257 7.71 -3.82 14.96
CA GLN A 257 7.95 -5.02 15.74
C GLN A 257 9.37 -5.56 15.55
N ALA A 258 9.90 -5.52 14.32
CA ALA A 258 11.29 -5.89 14.07
C ALA A 258 12.27 -4.98 14.83
N ALA A 259 11.98 -3.68 14.94
CA ALA A 259 12.75 -2.76 15.77
C ALA A 259 12.66 -3.11 17.26
N LEU A 260 11.44 -3.32 17.78
CA LEU A 260 11.18 -3.72 19.17
C LEU A 260 11.86 -5.05 19.52
N ASP A 261 11.94 -5.98 18.58
CA ASP A 261 12.62 -7.27 18.74
C ASP A 261 14.15 -7.18 18.54
N GLY A 262 14.71 -5.98 18.32
CA GLY A 262 16.14 -5.76 18.10
C GLY A 262 16.68 -6.29 16.77
N ALA A 263 15.83 -6.57 15.80
CA ALA A 263 16.25 -7.09 14.50
C ALA A 263 16.96 -5.99 13.68
N PRO A 264 18.16 -6.24 13.14
CA PRO A 264 18.89 -5.25 12.36
C PRO A 264 18.07 -4.72 11.19
N LEU A 265 18.04 -3.39 11.00
CA LEU A 265 17.26 -2.73 9.95
C LEU A 265 17.53 -3.34 8.56
N ALA A 266 18.78 -3.64 8.23
CA ALA A 266 19.14 -4.25 6.96
C ALA A 266 18.48 -5.63 6.74
N ALA A 267 18.35 -6.44 7.79
CA ALA A 267 17.68 -7.74 7.73
C ALA A 267 16.16 -7.56 7.57
N ALA A 268 15.55 -6.65 8.34
CA ALA A 268 14.13 -6.32 8.20
C ALA A 268 13.80 -5.72 6.82
N MET A 269 14.71 -4.94 6.23
CA MET A 269 14.59 -4.40 4.87
C MET A 269 14.64 -5.47 3.79
N LYS A 270 15.50 -6.50 3.93
CA LYS A 270 15.54 -7.64 3.00
C LYS A 270 14.20 -8.36 2.94
N LEU A 271 13.57 -8.62 4.09
CA LEU A 271 12.26 -9.27 4.11
C LEU A 271 11.15 -8.32 3.68
N SER A 272 11.19 -7.06 4.13
CA SER A 272 10.18 -6.05 3.82
C SER A 272 10.25 -5.49 2.38
N LEU A 273 11.34 -5.74 1.66
CA LEU A 273 11.63 -5.22 0.31
C LEU A 273 11.59 -3.68 0.21
N HIS A 274 11.98 -2.99 1.29
CA HIS A 274 12.18 -1.54 1.24
C HIS A 274 13.48 -1.22 0.51
N ARG A 275 13.42 -0.33 -0.48
CA ARG A 275 14.61 0.15 -1.20
C ARG A 275 15.30 1.32 -0.54
N SER A 276 14.59 2.06 0.31
CA SER A 276 15.10 3.27 0.97
C SER A 276 15.22 3.03 2.47
N ALA A 277 16.46 3.03 2.96
CA ALA A 277 16.75 2.94 4.40
C ALA A 277 16.12 4.10 5.15
N VAL A 278 16.19 5.32 4.61
CA VAL A 278 15.55 6.52 5.19
C VAL A 278 14.04 6.34 5.39
N GLN A 279 13.35 5.61 4.51
CA GLN A 279 11.91 5.33 4.72
C GLN A 279 11.66 4.27 5.78
N ALA A 280 12.52 3.25 5.87
CA ALA A 280 12.39 2.17 6.83
C ALA A 280 12.82 2.59 8.25
N GLN A 281 13.86 3.41 8.37
CA GLN A 281 14.34 3.98 9.64
C GLN A 281 13.26 4.74 10.40
N LYS A 282 12.27 5.31 9.71
CA LYS A 282 11.15 6.01 10.36
C LYS A 282 10.33 5.12 11.29
N TYR A 283 10.32 3.80 11.05
CA TYR A 283 9.63 2.87 11.94
C TYR A 283 10.49 2.40 13.12
N TYR A 284 11.81 2.60 13.02
CA TYR A 284 12.81 2.23 14.04
C TYR A 284 13.10 3.39 14.98
N ALA A 285 13.23 4.61 14.44
CA ALA A 285 13.60 5.81 15.20
C ALA A 285 12.66 6.11 16.37
N ASP A 286 11.35 5.90 16.20
CA ASP A 286 10.36 6.15 17.26
C ASP A 286 10.48 5.15 18.43
N VAL A 287 11.03 3.94 18.17
CA VAL A 287 11.25 2.89 19.18
C VAL A 287 12.62 3.08 19.85
N GLU A 288 13.64 3.36 19.06
CA GLU A 288 15.02 3.49 19.53
C GLU A 288 15.21 4.71 20.46
N ILE A 289 14.36 5.74 20.42
CA ILE A 289 14.53 6.94 21.26
C ILE A 289 14.40 6.64 22.76
N SER A 290 13.50 5.77 23.19
CA SER A 290 13.27 5.50 24.62
C SER A 290 14.29 4.56 25.25
N GLU A 291 14.94 3.71 24.45
CA GLU A 291 15.96 2.75 24.90
C GLU A 291 17.35 3.10 24.33
N ASN A 292 17.54 4.32 23.82
CA ASN A 292 18.78 4.71 23.19
C ASN A 292 19.88 4.76 24.25
N PRO A 293 20.99 3.99 24.13
CA PRO A 293 22.10 4.12 25.08
C PRO A 293 22.65 5.56 25.15
N ALA A 294 22.44 6.37 24.10
CA ALA A 294 22.78 7.78 24.09
C ALA A 294 22.01 8.63 25.14
N THR A 295 20.88 8.16 25.66
CA THR A 295 20.12 8.86 26.72
C THR A 295 20.74 8.72 28.10
N ASP A 296 21.71 7.81 28.27
CA ASP A 296 22.39 7.52 29.53
C ASP A 296 23.92 7.51 29.38
N LEU A 297 24.45 8.46 28.60
CA LEU A 297 25.91 8.55 28.38
C LEU A 297 26.68 9.09 29.58
N LEU A 298 25.98 9.71 30.52
CA LEU A 298 26.59 10.29 31.71
C LEU A 298 26.58 9.32 32.90
N GLY A 299 25.77 8.24 32.84
CA GLY A 299 25.52 7.37 33.98
C GLY A 299 24.85 8.11 35.15
N ASP A 300 24.61 7.37 36.23
CA ASP A 300 24.30 7.93 37.56
C ASP A 300 25.54 8.54 38.24
#